data_AF-A0A7S4DBN0-F1
#
_entry.id   AF-A0A7S4DBN0-F1
#
_cell.length_a   1.000
_cell.length_b   1.000
_cell.length_c   1.000
_cell.angle_alpha   90.00
_cell.angle_beta   90.00
_cell.angle_gamma   90.00
#
_symmetry.space_group_name_H-M   'P 1'
#
loop_
_entity.id
_entity.type
_entity.pdbx_description
1 polymer ?
#
loop_
_entity_poly.entity_id
_entity_poly.type
_entity_poly.pdbx_seq_one_letter_code
_entity_poly.pdbx_strand_id
1 'polypeptide(L)'
;KRIITPVLSETATKINQVKNQLILFLSFPFFYFNSIPVHLYTHQADAFEALRSLGCQARLMQCTSVAETRGVWVMASAAQVHQEAFSQADAQDQGYLFSYRVRVENRSARTVQLVGRCWRIADAAGGAKAVPKGSPGVVGQQPVLRPGEIFQYQSGTDLPTPTGFMEGSFQMVTLGGEDGESCPAESEEESKFFDAEVARFDLVAFDH
;
A
#
# COMPACT_ATOMS: atom_id res chain seq x y z
N LYS A 1 -0.46 32.82 -13.09
CA LYS A 1 0.28 32.89 -14.39
C LYS A 1 1.74 32.57 -14.09
N ARG A 2 2.32 31.61 -14.82
CA ARG A 2 3.72 31.13 -14.78
C ARG A 2 4.10 30.24 -13.59
N ILE A 3 4.36 28.97 -13.88
CA ILE A 3 5.49 28.12 -13.44
C ILE A 3 5.36 26.67 -13.97
N ILE A 4 4.21 26.26 -14.54
CA ILE A 4 4.01 24.85 -15.01
C ILE A 4 4.40 24.60 -16.49
N THR A 5 4.74 25.64 -17.27
CA THR A 5 4.96 25.50 -18.73
C THR A 5 6.32 24.96 -19.22
N PRO A 6 7.46 25.00 -18.52
CA PRO A 6 8.73 24.57 -19.13
C PRO A 6 8.92 23.05 -19.17
N VAL A 7 8.36 22.30 -18.21
CA VAL A 7 8.60 20.85 -18.08
C VAL A 7 7.91 20.04 -19.19
N LEU A 8 6.70 20.44 -19.60
CA LEU A 8 5.95 19.76 -20.67
C LEU A 8 6.56 19.99 -22.07
N SER A 9 7.24 21.13 -22.28
CA SER A 9 7.91 21.48 -23.54
C SER A 9 9.16 20.63 -23.79
N GLU A 10 9.97 20.42 -22.74
CA GLU A 10 11.17 19.58 -22.82
C GLU A 10 10.84 18.11 -23.05
N THR A 11 9.77 17.59 -22.41
CA THR A 11 9.33 16.21 -22.62
C THR A 11 8.81 15.98 -24.05
N ALA A 12 8.06 16.95 -24.60
CA ALA A 12 7.54 16.84 -25.98
C ALA A 12 8.67 16.87 -27.03
N THR A 13 9.71 17.67 -26.78
CA THR A 13 10.88 17.78 -27.66
C THR A 13 11.71 16.50 -27.65
N LYS A 14 11.95 15.90 -26.47
CA LYS A 14 12.65 14.61 -26.33
C LYS A 14 11.89 13.46 -26.99
N ILE A 15 10.55 13.43 -26.88
CA ILE A 15 9.72 12.40 -27.53
C ILE A 15 9.75 12.52 -29.06
N ASN A 16 9.72 13.74 -29.61
CA ASN A 16 9.82 13.95 -31.06
C ASN A 16 11.23 13.63 -31.61
N GLN A 17 12.28 13.88 -30.82
CA GLN A 17 13.65 13.52 -31.18
C GLN A 17 13.84 12.00 -31.24
N VAL A 18 13.24 11.26 -30.29
CA VAL A 18 13.23 9.78 -30.29
C VAL A 18 12.39 9.22 -31.45
N LYS A 19 11.26 9.83 -31.79
CA LYS A 19 10.44 9.45 -32.96
C LYS A 19 11.20 9.62 -34.29
N ASN A 20 11.91 10.74 -34.49
CA ASN A 20 12.68 10.96 -35.71
C ASN A 20 13.90 10.02 -35.82
N GLN A 21 14.50 9.63 -34.69
CA GLN A 21 15.56 8.62 -34.67
C GLN A 21 15.02 7.22 -35.03
N LEU A 22 13.83 6.84 -34.56
CA LEU A 22 13.21 5.55 -34.90
C LEU A 22 12.81 5.43 -36.39
N ILE A 23 12.39 6.53 -37.03
CA ILE A 23 11.98 6.54 -38.45
C ILE A 23 13.17 6.27 -39.39
N LEU A 24 14.38 6.68 -39.00
CA LEU A 24 15.61 6.40 -39.76
C LEU A 24 16.04 4.93 -39.68
N PHE A 25 15.63 4.19 -38.64
CA PHE A 25 15.95 2.77 -38.48
C PHE A 25 15.05 1.85 -39.33
N LEU A 26 13.86 2.31 -39.75
CA LEU A 26 12.91 1.50 -40.52
C LEU A 26 13.06 1.62 -42.06
N SER A 27 14.02 2.41 -42.55
CA SER A 27 14.13 2.78 -43.97
C SER A 27 15.38 2.26 -44.69
N PHE A 28 16.24 1.45 -44.06
CA PHE A 28 17.39 0.83 -44.72
C PHE A 28 17.52 -0.65 -44.37
N PRO A 29 17.05 -1.57 -45.25
CA PRO A 29 17.39 -2.98 -45.14
C PRO A 29 18.76 -3.20 -45.79
N PHE A 30 19.62 -3.99 -45.11
CA PHE A 30 20.96 -4.43 -45.53
C PHE A 30 22.08 -3.37 -45.52
N PHE A 31 22.95 -3.40 -44.49
CA PHE A 31 24.29 -4.01 -44.62
C PHE A 31 25.11 -3.92 -43.31
N TYR A 32 25.89 -4.98 -43.08
CA TYR A 32 27.02 -5.18 -42.17
C TYR A 32 26.82 -5.50 -40.67
N PHE A 33 27.09 -6.78 -40.41
CA PHE A 33 27.51 -7.41 -39.16
C PHE A 33 28.77 -6.75 -38.56
N ASN A 34 28.69 -6.54 -37.23
CA ASN A 34 29.70 -6.66 -36.17
C ASN A 34 29.85 -5.40 -35.29
N SER A 35 29.60 -5.64 -33.99
CA SER A 35 29.84 -4.76 -32.84
C SER A 35 28.84 -3.62 -32.63
N ILE A 36 27.62 -3.97 -32.20
CA ILE A 36 26.82 -3.02 -31.40
C ILE A 36 27.51 -2.88 -30.04
N PRO A 37 27.94 -1.67 -29.62
CA PRO A 37 28.54 -1.48 -28.31
C PRO A 37 27.51 -1.74 -27.21
N VAL A 38 27.87 -2.60 -26.25
CA VAL A 38 27.07 -3.00 -25.07
C VAL A 38 26.58 -1.79 -24.26
N HIS A 39 27.21 -0.63 -24.41
CA HIS A 39 26.94 0.60 -23.68
C HIS A 39 25.63 1.34 -24.04
N LEU A 40 24.95 0.95 -25.13
CA LEU A 40 23.64 1.50 -25.51
C LEU A 40 22.45 0.71 -24.92
N TYR A 41 22.69 -0.50 -24.41
CA TYR A 41 21.64 -1.32 -23.77
C TYR A 41 21.31 -0.86 -22.35
N THR A 42 22.27 -0.25 -21.65
CA THR A 42 22.10 0.17 -20.25
C THR A 42 21.04 1.26 -20.13
N HIS A 43 21.04 2.26 -21.01
CA HIS A 43 20.09 3.38 -20.93
C HIS A 43 18.62 2.98 -21.21
N GLN A 44 18.40 1.93 -22.01
CA GLN A 44 17.06 1.41 -22.26
C GLN A 44 16.59 0.50 -21.12
N ALA A 45 17.48 -0.33 -20.57
CA ALA A 45 17.20 -1.15 -19.39
C ALA A 45 16.87 -0.27 -18.16
N ASP A 46 17.64 0.79 -17.93
CA ASP A 46 17.42 1.75 -16.84
C ASP A 46 16.07 2.46 -16.97
N ALA A 47 15.68 2.82 -18.20
CA ALA A 47 14.38 3.44 -18.46
C ALA A 47 13.22 2.46 -18.20
N PHE A 48 13.36 1.19 -18.57
CA PHE A 48 12.36 0.16 -18.26
C PHE A 48 12.29 -0.14 -16.76
N GLU A 49 13.41 -0.15 -16.06
CA GLU A 49 13.44 -0.35 -14.61
C GLU A 49 12.81 0.82 -13.86
N ALA A 50 13.09 2.06 -14.29
CA ALA A 50 12.43 3.24 -13.76
C ALA A 50 10.91 3.22 -14.01
N LEU A 51 10.47 2.83 -15.22
CA LEU A 51 9.05 2.67 -15.53
C LEU A 51 8.39 1.56 -14.71
N ARG A 52 9.08 0.43 -14.49
CA ARG A 52 8.61 -0.63 -13.60
C ARG A 52 8.48 -0.16 -12.16
N SER A 53 9.46 0.59 -11.66
CA SER A 53 9.44 1.17 -10.31
C SER A 53 8.28 2.15 -10.13
N LEU A 54 8.07 3.06 -11.09
CA LEU A 54 6.93 3.97 -11.10
C LEU A 54 5.59 3.21 -11.18
N GLY A 55 5.54 2.16 -11.99
CA GLY A 55 4.38 1.27 -12.06
C GLY A 55 4.07 0.60 -10.72
N CYS A 56 5.08 0.07 -10.02
CA CYS A 56 4.93 -0.53 -8.70
C CYS A 56 4.47 0.50 -7.67
N GLN A 57 5.04 1.70 -7.68
CA GLN A 57 4.64 2.81 -6.79
C GLN A 57 3.19 3.22 -7.05
N ALA A 58 2.79 3.39 -8.31
CA ALA A 58 1.40 3.74 -8.66
C ALA A 58 0.41 2.66 -8.19
N ARG A 59 0.75 1.38 -8.33
CA ARG A 59 -0.07 0.25 -7.85
C ARG A 59 -0.21 0.23 -6.33
N LEU A 60 0.90 0.41 -5.61
CA LEU A 60 0.89 0.50 -4.15
C LEU A 60 0.03 1.67 -3.68
N MET A 61 0.11 2.82 -4.34
CA MET A 61 -0.71 3.99 -4.02
C MET A 61 -2.21 3.73 -4.21
N GLN A 62 -2.61 2.94 -5.21
CA GLN A 62 -4.01 2.54 -5.42
C GLN A 62 -4.50 1.58 -4.32
N CYS A 63 -3.61 0.73 -3.81
CA CYS A 63 -3.92 -0.25 -2.77
C CYS A 63 -3.58 0.28 -1.36
N THR A 64 -3.47 1.61 -1.19
CA THR A 64 -3.16 2.26 0.09
C THR A 64 -4.35 3.11 0.54
N SER A 65 -4.74 2.93 1.80
CA SER A 65 -5.71 3.78 2.49
C SER A 65 -5.09 4.47 3.68
N VAL A 66 -5.68 5.60 4.07
CA VAL A 66 -5.30 6.38 5.25
C VAL A 66 -6.57 6.82 5.96
N ALA A 67 -6.59 6.67 7.29
CA ALA A 67 -7.63 7.17 8.16
C ALA A 67 -7.01 7.81 9.41
N GLU A 68 -7.74 8.73 10.03
CA GLU A 68 -7.36 9.30 11.32
C GLU A 68 -8.56 9.39 12.25
N THR A 69 -8.44 8.84 13.45
CA THR A 69 -9.50 8.86 14.46
C THR A 69 -8.91 9.26 15.81
N ARG A 70 -9.36 10.41 16.36
CA ARG A 70 -8.90 10.93 17.65
C ARG A 70 -7.36 11.04 17.76
N GLY A 71 -6.69 11.41 16.67
CA GLY A 71 -5.23 11.51 16.59
C GLY A 71 -4.50 10.16 16.40
N VAL A 72 -5.22 9.04 16.30
CA VAL A 72 -4.62 7.78 15.85
C VAL A 72 -4.69 7.75 14.32
N TRP A 73 -3.53 7.86 13.69
CA TRP A 73 -3.40 7.82 12.24
C TRP A 73 -3.05 6.41 11.79
N VAL A 74 -3.84 5.86 10.88
CA VAL A 74 -3.68 4.50 10.35
C VAL A 74 -3.49 4.57 8.85
N MET A 75 -2.42 3.97 8.36
CA MET A 75 -2.22 3.70 6.94
C MET A 75 -2.14 2.20 6.73
N ALA A 76 -2.93 1.70 5.78
CA ALA A 76 -2.91 0.30 5.37
C ALA A 76 -2.60 0.22 3.87
N SER A 77 -1.67 -0.63 3.50
CA SER A 77 -1.33 -0.88 2.10
C SER A 77 -1.24 -2.36 1.80
N ALA A 78 -1.63 -2.76 0.60
CA ALA A 78 -1.58 -4.15 0.16
C ALA A 78 -0.78 -4.34 -1.14
N ALA A 79 -0.24 -5.54 -1.31
CA ALA A 79 0.42 -5.99 -2.52
C ALA A 79 0.17 -7.49 -2.74
N GLN A 80 -0.02 -7.89 -4.00
CA GLN A 80 -0.07 -9.29 -4.39
C GLN A 80 1.28 -9.97 -4.13
N VAL A 81 1.23 -11.20 -3.62
CA VAL A 81 2.38 -12.07 -3.46
C VAL A 81 2.28 -13.17 -4.51
N HIS A 82 3.27 -13.27 -5.39
CA HIS A 82 3.35 -14.38 -6.33
C HIS A 82 3.99 -15.58 -5.64
N GLN A 83 3.31 -16.73 -5.70
CA GLN A 83 3.88 -17.99 -5.24
C GLN A 83 4.77 -18.54 -6.35
N GLU A 84 6.05 -18.77 -6.06
CA GLU A 84 6.93 -19.49 -6.98
C GLU A 84 6.45 -20.95 -7.03
N ALA A 85 5.98 -21.38 -8.20
CA ALA A 85 5.42 -22.71 -8.39
C ALA A 85 6.50 -23.79 -8.26
N PHE A 86 6.61 -24.40 -7.07
CA PHE A 86 7.24 -25.71 -6.93
C PHE A 86 6.27 -26.75 -7.50
N SER A 87 6.40 -27.03 -8.80
CA SER A 87 5.64 -27.99 -9.62
C SER A 87 4.27 -27.52 -10.16
N GLN A 88 4.08 -27.70 -11.47
CA GLN A 88 2.88 -27.33 -12.25
C GLN A 88 1.66 -28.22 -11.97
N ALA A 89 1.77 -29.23 -11.11
CA ALA A 89 0.73 -30.25 -10.93
C ALA A 89 -0.45 -29.81 -10.03
N ASP A 90 -0.24 -28.81 -9.16
CA ASP A 90 -1.24 -28.34 -8.18
C ASP A 90 -1.74 -26.89 -8.45
N ALA A 91 -1.52 -26.37 -9.66
CA ALA A 91 -1.72 -24.95 -9.99
C ALA A 91 -3.19 -24.55 -10.30
N GLN A 92 -4.12 -25.50 -10.30
CA GLN A 92 -5.46 -25.27 -10.85
C GLN A 92 -6.50 -24.76 -9.83
N ASP A 93 -6.11 -24.61 -8.55
CA ASP A 93 -7.00 -24.18 -7.46
C ASP A 93 -6.35 -23.15 -6.50
N GLN A 94 -5.34 -22.43 -6.99
CA GLN A 94 -4.58 -21.48 -6.15
C GLN A 94 -5.27 -20.11 -6.18
N GLY A 95 -5.91 -19.74 -5.07
CA GLY A 95 -6.41 -18.39 -4.84
C GLY A 95 -5.30 -17.33 -4.89
N TYR A 96 -5.70 -16.07 -4.88
CA TYR A 96 -4.80 -14.93 -4.91
C TYR A 96 -4.29 -14.62 -3.51
N LEU A 97 -2.97 -14.63 -3.33
CA LEU A 97 -2.32 -14.29 -2.07
C LEU A 97 -1.96 -12.81 -2.04
N PHE A 98 -2.34 -12.15 -0.95
CA PHE A 98 -2.02 -10.75 -0.69
C PHE A 98 -1.26 -10.63 0.62
N SER A 99 -0.25 -9.76 0.62
CA SER A 99 0.35 -9.24 1.84
C SER A 99 -0.14 -7.82 2.07
N TYR A 100 -0.35 -7.46 3.32
CA TYR A 100 -0.70 -6.11 3.70
C TYR A 100 0.17 -5.63 4.85
N ARG A 101 0.51 -4.35 4.83
CA ARG A 101 1.24 -3.64 5.86
C ARG A 101 0.33 -2.59 6.47
N VAL A 102 0.23 -2.59 7.79
CA VAL A 102 -0.49 -1.55 8.53
C VAL A 102 0.50 -0.79 9.40
N ARG A 103 0.44 0.53 9.29
CA ARG A 103 1.16 1.48 10.13
C ARG A 103 0.16 2.26 10.97
N VAL A 104 0.34 2.19 12.28
CA VAL A 104 -0.44 2.92 13.28
C VAL A 104 0.49 3.93 13.95
N GLU A 105 0.11 5.18 13.95
CA GLU A 105 0.88 6.28 14.53
C GLU A 105 -0.01 7.06 15.50
N ASN A 106 0.48 7.25 16.72
CA ASN A 106 -0.22 8.08 17.70
C ASN A 106 0.22 9.54 17.53
N ARG A 107 -0.63 10.36 16.92
CA ARG A 107 -0.47 11.81 16.78
C ARG A 107 -1.23 12.61 17.85
N SER A 108 -1.86 11.92 18.80
CA SER A 108 -2.54 12.57 19.92
C SER A 108 -1.55 12.90 21.05
N ALA A 109 -1.96 13.77 21.97
CA ALA A 109 -1.20 14.08 23.19
C ALA A 109 -1.35 13.03 24.31
N ARG A 110 -2.14 11.97 24.09
CA ARG A 110 -2.41 10.93 25.10
C ARG A 110 -1.78 9.62 24.69
N THR A 111 -1.30 8.86 25.66
CA THR A 111 -0.91 7.46 25.44
C THR A 111 -2.15 6.63 25.14
N VAL A 112 -2.09 5.80 24.10
CA VAL A 112 -3.17 4.91 23.66
C VAL A 112 -2.66 3.47 23.57
N GLN A 113 -3.55 2.50 23.70
CA GLN A 113 -3.23 1.09 23.53
C GLN A 113 -4.21 0.45 22.54
N LEU A 114 -3.66 -0.32 21.59
CA LEU A 114 -4.45 -1.18 20.73
C LEU A 114 -4.74 -2.48 21.49
N VAL A 115 -6.01 -2.76 21.78
CA VAL A 115 -6.42 -3.95 22.53
C VAL A 115 -7.09 -5.00 21.65
N GLY A 116 -7.65 -4.60 20.51
CA GLY A 116 -8.30 -5.52 19.60
C GLY A 116 -8.47 -4.99 18.18
N ARG A 117 -9.06 -5.83 17.32
CA ARG A 117 -9.33 -5.53 15.91
C ARG A 117 -10.69 -6.06 15.46
N CYS A 118 -11.20 -5.49 14.39
CA CYS A 118 -12.33 -5.97 13.61
C CYS A 118 -11.96 -5.84 12.14
N TRP A 119 -12.24 -6.86 11.32
CA TRP A 119 -11.99 -6.81 9.89
C TRP A 119 -13.19 -7.31 9.10
N ARG A 120 -13.40 -6.69 7.96
CA ARG A 120 -14.23 -7.21 6.87
C ARG A 120 -13.34 -7.36 5.65
N ILE A 121 -13.26 -8.59 5.14
CA ILE A 121 -12.46 -8.96 3.99
C ILE A 121 -13.45 -9.44 2.94
N ALA A 122 -13.62 -8.69 1.86
CA ALA A 122 -14.60 -8.99 0.83
C ALA A 122 -13.90 -9.30 -0.50
N ASP A 123 -14.36 -10.35 -1.15
CA ASP A 123 -13.96 -10.71 -2.50
C ASP A 123 -14.89 -10.04 -3.54
N ALA A 124 -14.49 -10.05 -4.81
CA ALA A 124 -15.26 -9.43 -5.88
C ALA A 124 -16.50 -10.24 -6.31
N ALA A 125 -16.59 -11.51 -5.90
CA ALA A 125 -17.75 -12.38 -6.15
C ALA A 125 -18.87 -12.18 -5.11
N GLY A 126 -18.67 -11.31 -4.12
CA GLY A 126 -19.63 -11.00 -3.07
C GLY A 126 -19.48 -11.85 -1.80
N GLY A 127 -18.49 -12.74 -1.75
CA GLY A 127 -18.11 -13.45 -0.53
C GLY A 127 -17.38 -12.52 0.45
N ALA A 128 -17.54 -12.79 1.75
CA ALA A 128 -16.85 -12.03 2.78
C ALA A 128 -16.44 -12.91 3.97
N LYS A 129 -15.21 -12.70 4.44
CA LYS A 129 -14.68 -13.21 5.72
C LYS A 129 -14.68 -12.05 6.72
N ALA A 130 -15.04 -12.32 7.97
CA ALA A 130 -15.03 -11.31 9.03
C ALA A 130 -14.14 -11.76 10.19
N VAL A 131 -13.37 -10.83 10.73
CA VAL A 131 -12.73 -10.96 12.04
C VAL A 131 -13.59 -10.17 13.02
N PRO A 132 -14.29 -10.82 13.98
CA PRO A 132 -15.23 -10.15 14.86
C PRO A 132 -14.60 -9.06 15.71
N LYS A 133 -15.38 -8.01 16.02
CA LYS A 133 -15.01 -6.98 17.00
C LYS A 133 -14.69 -7.62 18.36
N GLY A 134 -13.64 -7.14 19.02
CA GLY A 134 -13.13 -7.73 20.26
C GLY A 134 -12.11 -8.84 20.05
N SER A 135 -11.77 -9.18 18.80
CA SER A 135 -10.65 -10.09 18.52
C SER A 135 -9.35 -9.49 19.07
N PRO A 136 -8.60 -10.21 19.93
CA PRO A 136 -7.55 -9.60 20.74
C PRO A 136 -6.31 -9.23 19.90
N GLY A 137 -5.84 -8.01 20.13
CA GLY A 137 -4.62 -7.45 19.55
C GLY A 137 -4.55 -7.47 18.03
N VAL A 138 -3.33 -7.36 17.52
CA VAL A 138 -2.94 -7.54 16.11
C VAL A 138 -1.68 -8.39 16.09
N VAL A 139 -1.63 -9.43 15.25
CA VAL A 139 -0.49 -10.36 15.16
C VAL A 139 0.03 -10.87 16.53
N GLY A 140 -0.88 -11.09 17.49
CA GLY A 140 -0.55 -11.53 18.85
C GLY A 140 -0.03 -10.45 19.78
N GLN A 141 -0.04 -9.18 19.37
CA GLN A 141 0.46 -8.03 20.13
C GLN A 141 -0.64 -7.03 20.48
N GLN A 142 -0.50 -6.35 21.62
CA GLN A 142 -1.36 -5.24 22.06
C GLN A 142 -0.49 -3.99 22.34
N PRO A 143 0.00 -3.31 21.28
CA PRO A 143 0.98 -2.24 21.43
C PRO A 143 0.39 -1.05 22.21
N VAL A 144 1.19 -0.52 23.13
CA VAL A 144 0.99 0.78 23.77
C VAL A 144 1.79 1.80 23.00
N LEU A 145 1.16 2.91 22.62
CA LEU A 145 1.73 4.00 21.83
C LEU A 145 1.66 5.30 22.63
N ARG A 146 2.82 5.81 23.05
CA ARG A 146 2.95 7.19 23.54
C ARG A 146 2.74 8.20 22.41
N PRO A 147 2.54 9.49 22.73
CA PRO A 147 2.54 10.55 21.73
C PRO A 147 3.77 10.46 20.80
N GLY A 148 3.53 10.43 19.49
CA GLY A 148 4.56 10.31 18.45
C GLY A 148 5.05 8.88 18.17
N GLU A 149 4.69 7.89 18.99
CA GLU A 149 5.10 6.50 18.76
C GLU A 149 4.33 5.84 17.61
N ILE A 150 5.00 4.90 16.97
CA ILE A 150 4.51 4.21 15.78
C ILE A 150 4.64 2.72 16.00
N PHE A 151 3.59 1.99 15.67
CA PHE A 151 3.61 0.54 15.49
C PHE A 151 3.35 0.15 14.04
N GLN A 152 4.07 -0.85 13.55
CA GLN A 152 3.89 -1.40 12.21
C GLN A 152 3.88 -2.91 12.24
N TYR A 153 3.03 -3.51 11.42
CA TYR A 153 3.05 -4.95 11.20
C TYR A 153 2.72 -5.29 9.75
N GLN A 154 3.07 -6.53 9.38
CA GLN A 154 2.76 -7.11 8.09
C GLN A 154 2.06 -8.45 8.32
N SER A 155 1.06 -8.74 7.50
CA SER A 155 0.30 -10.00 7.52
C SER A 155 -0.17 -10.32 6.10
N GLY A 156 -0.90 -11.42 5.91
CA GLY A 156 -1.43 -11.81 4.61
C GLY A 156 -2.85 -12.35 4.68
N THR A 157 -3.49 -12.39 3.52
CA THR A 157 -4.80 -13.01 3.31
C THR A 157 -4.87 -13.60 1.90
N ASP A 158 -5.66 -14.65 1.75
CA ASP A 158 -6.04 -15.24 0.47
C ASP A 158 -7.43 -14.74 0.03
N LEU A 159 -7.62 -14.57 -1.27
CA LEU A 159 -8.93 -14.38 -1.90
C LEU A 159 -9.13 -15.37 -3.06
N PRO A 160 -10.36 -15.84 -3.31
CA PRO A 160 -10.68 -16.63 -4.50
C PRO A 160 -10.73 -15.79 -5.79
N THR A 161 -10.78 -14.46 -5.69
CA THR A 161 -10.88 -13.53 -6.82
C THR A 161 -9.63 -12.63 -6.94
N PRO A 162 -9.31 -12.14 -8.15
CA PRO A 162 -8.14 -11.26 -8.37
C PRO A 162 -8.30 -9.91 -7.70
N THR A 163 -9.53 -9.51 -7.38
CA THR A 163 -9.81 -8.25 -6.70
C THR A 163 -10.67 -8.46 -5.47
N GLY A 164 -10.53 -7.56 -4.52
CA GLY A 164 -11.32 -7.51 -3.30
C GLY A 164 -10.92 -6.29 -2.50
N PHE A 165 -11.29 -6.26 -1.24
CA PHE A 165 -10.89 -5.18 -0.35
C PHE A 165 -10.93 -5.60 1.12
N MET A 166 -10.22 -4.83 1.94
CA MET A 166 -10.23 -4.96 3.38
C MET A 166 -10.55 -3.62 4.02
N GLU A 167 -11.36 -3.65 5.07
CA GLU A 167 -11.67 -2.50 5.92
C GLU A 167 -11.94 -2.97 7.34
N GLY A 168 -11.89 -2.06 8.31
CA GLY A 168 -12.13 -2.46 9.69
C GLY A 168 -11.87 -1.36 10.70
N SER A 169 -11.57 -1.79 11.92
CA SER A 169 -11.21 -0.89 13.00
C SER A 169 -10.31 -1.56 14.02
N PHE A 170 -9.49 -0.75 14.69
CA PHE A 170 -8.78 -1.13 15.90
C PHE A 170 -9.54 -0.67 17.13
N GLN A 171 -9.75 -1.57 18.09
CA GLN A 171 -10.25 -1.17 19.39
C GLN A 171 -9.10 -0.58 20.19
N MET A 172 -9.24 0.69 20.56
CA MET A 172 -8.24 1.49 21.24
C MET A 172 -8.72 1.86 22.64
N VAL A 173 -7.76 1.99 23.55
CA VAL A 173 -7.97 2.49 24.91
C VAL A 173 -7.03 3.65 25.16
N THR A 174 -7.54 4.79 25.63
CA THR A 174 -6.71 5.88 26.13
C THR A 174 -6.25 5.57 27.54
N LEU A 175 -4.94 5.61 27.78
CA LEU A 175 -4.35 5.31 29.09
C LEU A 175 -4.10 6.57 29.94
N GLY A 176 -3.96 7.75 29.32
CA GLY A 176 -3.69 9.03 29.99
C GLY A 176 -2.70 9.90 29.21
N GLY A 177 -2.59 11.19 29.53
CA GLY A 177 -1.57 12.10 28.98
C GLY A 177 -0.32 12.17 29.86
N GLU A 178 0.85 12.52 29.27
CA GLU A 178 2.09 12.74 30.04
C GLU A 178 2.19 14.14 30.67
N ASP A 179 1.19 15.00 30.49
CA ASP A 179 1.25 16.37 31.00
C ASP A 179 0.24 16.58 32.13
N GLY A 180 0.75 17.03 33.28
CA GLY A 180 0.02 17.29 34.51
C GLY A 180 -0.94 18.48 34.45
N GLU A 181 -1.82 18.54 33.45
CA GLU A 181 -2.96 19.44 33.43
C GLU A 181 -4.22 18.70 33.89
N SER A 182 -4.58 18.95 35.14
CA SER A 182 -5.91 18.70 35.66
C SER A 182 -6.95 19.47 34.83
N CYS A 183 -7.88 18.76 34.20
CA CYS A 183 -9.12 19.33 33.68
C CYS A 183 -10.29 18.36 33.93
N PRO A 184 -11.51 18.90 34.09
CA PRO A 184 -12.49 18.38 35.04
C PRO A 184 -13.20 17.11 34.57
N ALA A 185 -13.55 16.30 35.56
CA ALA A 185 -14.34 15.09 35.42
C ALA A 185 -15.73 15.40 34.87
N GLU A 186 -15.90 15.27 33.55
CA GLU A 186 -17.22 15.11 32.94
C GLU A 186 -17.22 13.87 32.04
N SER A 187 -17.90 12.81 32.49
CA SER A 187 -18.23 11.58 31.76
C SER A 187 -17.05 10.77 31.17
N GLU A 188 -15.99 10.55 31.96
CA GLU A 188 -14.69 10.03 31.49
C GLU A 188 -14.68 8.57 30.98
N GLU A 189 -15.68 7.74 31.26
CA GLU A 189 -15.63 6.31 30.91
C GLU A 189 -15.94 6.02 29.43
N GLU A 190 -16.91 6.73 28.83
CA GLU A 190 -17.26 6.57 27.41
C GLU A 190 -16.19 7.17 26.47
N SER A 191 -15.35 8.07 27.01
CA SER A 191 -14.26 8.70 26.28
C SER A 191 -13.00 7.83 26.19
N LYS A 192 -12.87 6.81 27.07
CA LYS A 192 -11.65 6.00 27.19
C LYS A 192 -11.49 4.96 26.08
N PHE A 193 -12.58 4.33 25.66
CA PHE A 193 -12.58 3.33 24.59
C PHE A 193 -13.05 3.96 23.28
N PHE A 194 -12.38 3.65 22.17
CA PHE A 194 -12.82 4.10 20.85
C PHE A 194 -12.36 3.14 19.76
N ASP A 195 -13.06 3.15 18.64
CA ASP A 195 -12.66 2.42 17.45
C ASP A 195 -11.85 3.38 16.55
N ALA A 196 -10.56 3.09 16.35
CA ALA A 196 -9.76 3.77 15.33
C ALA A 196 -10.03 3.11 13.97
N GLU A 197 -10.47 3.89 13.01
CA GLU A 197 -10.85 3.39 11.69
C GLU A 197 -9.62 2.85 10.93
N VAL A 198 -9.82 1.73 10.24
CA VAL A 198 -8.96 1.34 9.12
C VAL A 198 -9.78 1.49 7.85
N ALA A 199 -9.55 2.60 7.15
CA ALA A 199 -10.24 2.90 5.90
C ALA A 199 -10.02 1.77 4.90
N ARG A 200 -11.02 1.56 4.05
CA ARG A 200 -10.98 0.56 3.00
C ARG A 200 -9.74 0.72 2.12
N PHE A 201 -8.98 -0.37 1.98
CA PHE A 201 -7.92 -0.51 0.97
C PHE A 201 -8.24 -1.69 0.07
N ASP A 202 -7.97 -1.52 -1.22
CA ASP A 202 -8.26 -2.54 -2.22
C ASP A 202 -7.14 -3.58 -2.28
N LEU A 203 -7.53 -4.82 -2.54
CA LEU A 203 -6.65 -5.94 -2.84
C LEU A 203 -6.76 -6.17 -4.34
N VAL A 204 -5.68 -5.91 -5.09
CA VAL A 204 -5.68 -5.99 -6.55
C VAL A 204 -4.51 -6.84 -7.01
N ALA A 205 -4.84 -7.97 -7.63
CA ALA A 205 -3.90 -8.75 -8.41
C ALA A 205 -3.69 -8.04 -9.75
N PHE A 206 -2.42 -7.90 -10.14
CA PHE A 206 -2.09 -7.29 -11.42
C PHE A 206 -1.51 -8.39 -12.30
N ASP A 207 -2.20 -8.72 -13.38
CA ASP A 207 -1.66 -9.61 -14.39
C ASP A 207 -0.39 -8.99 -15.00
N HIS A 208 0.61 -9.85 -15.26
CA HIS A 208 1.87 -9.48 -15.90
C HIS A 208 1.78 -9.52 -17.42
#